data_AF-A0A8U0HVJ8-F1
#
_entry.id   AF-A0A8U0HVJ8-F1
#
_cell.length_a   1.000
_cell.length_b   1.000
_cell.length_c   1.000
_cell.angle_alpha   90.00
_cell.angle_beta   90.00
_cell.angle_gamma   90.00
#
_symmetry.space_group_name_H-M   'P 1'
#
loop_
_entity.id
_entity.type
_entity.pdbx_description
1 polymer ?
#
loop_
_entity_poly.entity_id
_entity_poly.type
_entity_poly.pdbx_seq_one_letter_code
_entity_poly.pdbx_strand_id
1 'polypeptide(L)'
;MGRDLRSSLTRRRLLAFGGSALAASVSGCLSSVPFAGGPPDVREESDPPDRGVPAAITDLSADATVATLAVGRGSDHHQVWVWNATERSREVTVGIAGGADAEPWFSKRYALDAGANLAIDLRESGDYAITVGLGDREKIVEVPESRFDCNESATDVAIRADRIESASISTSEGCGGR
;
A
#
# COMPACT_ATOMS: atom_id res chain seq x y z
N MET A 1 28.94 -52.17 45.07
CA MET A 1 29.55 -51.21 44.11
C MET A 1 29.18 -49.80 44.55
N GLY A 2 30.04 -48.90 45.02
CA GLY A 2 31.48 -48.79 44.86
C GLY A 2 31.85 -47.80 43.74
N ARG A 3 31.82 -46.49 44.02
CA ARG A 3 33.00 -45.59 44.04
C ARG A 3 32.57 -44.10 44.08
N ASP A 4 32.97 -43.47 45.17
CA ASP A 4 33.36 -42.06 45.27
C ASP A 4 34.16 -41.58 44.04
N LEU A 5 34.01 -40.31 43.66
CA LEU A 5 35.18 -39.46 43.41
C LEU A 5 34.92 -38.05 43.96
N ARG A 6 35.70 -37.73 44.99
CA ARG A 6 35.77 -36.46 45.70
C ARG A 6 36.55 -35.42 44.88
N SER A 7 36.09 -34.18 44.99
CA SER A 7 36.86 -32.97 45.30
C SER A 7 38.31 -32.86 44.80
N SER A 8 38.58 -31.82 44.01
CA SER A 8 39.80 -31.01 44.20
C SER A 8 39.58 -29.54 43.75
N LEU A 9 39.50 -28.65 44.74
CA LEU A 9 39.78 -27.21 44.60
C LEU A 9 41.30 -27.02 44.52
N THR A 10 41.80 -26.13 43.63
CA THR A 10 43.14 -25.45 43.64
C THR A 10 43.42 -24.90 42.22
N ARG A 11 43.90 -23.70 41.91
CA ARG A 11 44.43 -22.54 42.66
C ARG A 11 44.54 -21.32 41.70
N ARG A 12 44.15 -20.15 42.22
CA ARG A 12 44.89 -18.85 42.26
C ARG A 12 45.37 -18.13 40.97
N ARG A 13 44.95 -16.84 40.93
CA ARG A 13 45.73 -15.58 40.73
C ARG A 13 46.12 -15.24 39.26
N LEU A 14 46.19 -14.00 38.77
CA LEU A 14 46.12 -12.62 39.30
C LEU A 14 46.20 -11.62 38.11
N LEU A 15 45.81 -10.36 38.34
CA LEU A 15 46.12 -9.08 37.60
C LEU A 15 45.26 -8.80 36.35
N ALA A 16 44.44 -7.73 36.28
CA ALA A 16 44.65 -6.27 36.41
C ALA A 16 44.94 -5.60 35.06
N PHE A 17 44.52 -4.32 34.96
CA PHE A 17 44.56 -3.40 33.81
C PHE A 17 43.43 -3.62 32.79
N GLY A 18 42.59 -2.65 32.44
CA GLY A 18 42.79 -1.20 32.36
C GLY A 18 42.43 -0.82 30.93
N GLY A 19 41.27 -0.21 30.72
CA GLY A 19 40.80 0.10 29.36
C GLY A 19 39.49 0.85 29.35
N SER A 20 39.54 2.14 29.71
CA SER A 20 38.44 3.07 29.44
C SER A 20 38.44 3.38 27.93
N ALA A 21 37.67 2.63 27.16
CA ALA A 21 37.34 3.00 25.79
C ALA A 21 36.13 3.96 25.83
N LEU A 22 36.40 5.26 25.89
CA LEU A 22 35.39 6.27 25.54
C LEU A 22 35.26 6.25 24.01
N ALA A 23 34.36 5.41 23.51
CA ALA A 23 33.82 5.57 22.17
C ALA A 23 32.98 6.85 22.17
N ALA A 24 33.55 7.95 21.65
CA ALA A 24 32.77 9.12 21.31
C ALA A 24 31.89 8.72 20.11
N SER A 25 30.65 8.35 20.43
CA SER A 25 29.57 8.15 19.48
C SER A 25 29.39 9.41 18.66
N VAL A 26 29.61 9.30 17.35
CA VAL A 26 29.22 10.34 16.40
C VAL A 26 27.69 10.40 16.46
N SER A 27 27.15 11.37 17.20
CA SER A 27 25.73 11.70 17.15
C SER A 27 25.48 12.34 15.80
N GLY A 28 25.32 11.50 14.78
CA GLY A 28 24.71 11.90 13.52
C GLY A 28 23.26 12.21 13.84
N CYS A 29 22.96 13.48 14.09
CA CYS A 29 21.60 13.98 13.98
C CYS A 29 21.21 13.80 12.52
N LEU A 30 20.66 12.63 12.18
CA LEU A 30 19.80 12.49 11.02
C LEU A 30 18.62 13.41 11.30
N SER A 31 18.78 14.66 10.88
CA SER A 31 17.69 15.59 10.74
C SER A 31 16.91 15.03 9.55
N SER A 32 16.04 14.06 9.83
CA SER A 32 14.97 13.69 8.92
C SER A 32 14.16 14.97 8.79
N VAL A 33 14.45 15.74 7.75
CA VAL A 33 13.62 16.88 7.38
C VAL A 33 12.27 16.25 7.05
N PRO A 34 11.22 16.43 7.87
CA PRO A 34 9.92 15.98 7.44
C PRO A 34 9.61 16.80 6.19
N PHE A 35 9.47 16.12 5.05
CA PHE A 35 8.78 16.72 3.91
C PHE A 35 7.48 17.31 4.46
N ALA A 36 7.28 18.61 4.21
CA ALA A 36 6.12 19.32 4.73
C ALA A 36 4.88 18.74 4.05
N GLY A 37 4.14 17.92 4.80
CA GLY A 37 3.01 17.13 4.31
C GLY A 37 3.34 15.65 4.47
N GLY A 38 2.85 15.03 5.55
CA GLY A 38 2.90 13.58 5.70
C GLY A 38 2.08 12.87 4.61
N PRO A 39 1.95 11.54 4.67
CA PRO A 39 1.12 10.82 3.71
C PRO A 39 -0.31 11.39 3.68
N PRO A 40 -0.98 11.41 2.52
CA PRO A 40 -2.35 11.86 2.42
C PRO A 40 -3.28 11.05 3.34
N ASP A 41 -4.25 11.75 3.93
CA ASP A 41 -5.29 11.13 4.76
C ASP A 41 -6.22 10.24 3.91
N VAL A 42 -6.66 9.10 4.46
CA VAL A 42 -7.56 8.15 3.79
C VAL A 42 -8.87 8.09 4.54
N ARG A 43 -9.97 8.43 3.86
CA ARG A 43 -11.33 8.45 4.41
C ARG A 43 -12.21 7.45 3.68
N GLU A 44 -12.98 6.69 4.43
CA GLU A 44 -13.98 5.80 3.86
C GLU A 44 -15.29 6.55 3.68
N GLU A 45 -15.81 6.55 2.46
CA GLU A 45 -17.06 7.18 2.05
C GLU A 45 -18.03 6.10 1.55
N SER A 46 -19.33 6.30 1.79
CA SER A 46 -20.37 5.33 1.41
C SER A 46 -20.81 5.47 -0.04
N ASP A 47 -20.67 6.65 -0.63
CA ASP A 47 -21.06 6.91 -2.00
C ASP A 47 -19.89 6.62 -2.95
N PRO A 48 -20.11 5.87 -4.05
CA PRO A 48 -19.10 5.70 -5.08
C PRO A 48 -18.85 7.02 -5.82
N PRO A 49 -17.60 7.32 -6.22
CA PRO A 49 -17.32 8.45 -7.09
C PRO A 49 -17.92 8.20 -8.49
N ASP A 50 -18.24 9.27 -9.21
CA ASP A 50 -18.57 9.16 -10.63
C ASP A 50 -17.31 8.77 -11.40
N ARG A 51 -17.39 7.68 -12.18
CA ARG A 51 -16.23 7.10 -12.84
C ARG A 51 -15.75 7.92 -14.04
N GLY A 52 -16.64 8.63 -14.75
CA GLY A 52 -16.34 9.40 -15.97
C GLY A 52 -15.98 8.56 -17.22
N VAL A 53 -15.27 7.44 -17.04
CA VAL A 53 -14.81 6.55 -18.12
C VAL A 53 -15.40 5.13 -18.04
N PRO A 54 -15.49 4.40 -19.17
CA PRO A 54 -15.81 2.97 -19.14
C PRO A 54 -14.80 2.13 -18.34
N ALA A 55 -15.13 0.87 -18.10
CA ALA A 55 -14.15 -0.11 -17.62
C ALA A 55 -13.04 -0.32 -18.68
N ALA A 56 -11.79 -0.24 -18.25
CA ALA A 56 -10.59 -0.52 -19.04
C ALA A 56 -10.45 -2.02 -19.34
N ILE A 57 -10.94 -2.87 -18.43
CA ILE A 57 -11.07 -4.32 -18.66
C ILE A 57 -12.52 -4.59 -19.05
N THR A 58 -12.73 -5.24 -20.19
CA THR A 58 -14.08 -5.63 -20.66
C THR A 58 -14.74 -6.63 -19.72
N ASP A 59 -16.07 -6.64 -19.73
CA ASP A 59 -16.91 -7.56 -18.95
C ASP A 59 -16.84 -7.38 -17.43
N LEU A 60 -16.28 -6.26 -16.95
CA LEU A 60 -16.42 -5.85 -15.56
C LEU A 60 -17.73 -5.11 -15.36
N SER A 61 -18.50 -5.57 -14.40
CA SER A 61 -19.67 -4.89 -13.85
C SER A 61 -19.69 -5.13 -12.35
N ALA A 62 -20.24 -4.18 -11.60
CA ALA A 62 -20.45 -4.36 -10.18
C ALA A 62 -21.93 -4.24 -9.84
N ASP A 63 -22.40 -5.14 -8.99
CA ASP A 63 -23.74 -5.08 -8.41
C ASP A 63 -23.80 -4.04 -7.29
N ALA A 64 -22.66 -3.81 -6.62
CA ALA A 64 -22.51 -2.84 -5.56
C ALA A 64 -21.04 -2.40 -5.39
N THR A 65 -20.87 -1.18 -4.89
CA THR A 65 -19.60 -0.68 -4.34
C THR A 65 -19.64 -0.79 -2.83
N VAL A 66 -18.73 -1.59 -2.27
CA VAL A 66 -18.69 -1.88 -0.83
C VAL A 66 -18.15 -0.69 -0.04
N ALA A 67 -17.18 0.02 -0.60
CA ALA A 67 -16.56 1.19 0.01
C ALA A 67 -15.89 2.07 -1.05
N THR A 68 -15.78 3.36 -0.73
CA THR A 68 -14.93 4.32 -1.42
C THR A 68 -13.83 4.78 -0.48
N LEU A 69 -12.57 4.71 -0.91
CA LEU A 69 -11.42 5.27 -0.21
C LEU A 69 -11.03 6.59 -0.86
N ALA A 70 -11.44 7.70 -0.25
CA ALA A 70 -11.03 9.04 -0.66
C ALA A 70 -9.65 9.36 -0.07
N VAL A 71 -8.65 9.53 -0.93
CA VAL A 71 -7.25 9.75 -0.55
C VAL A 71 -6.86 11.20 -0.81
N GLY A 72 -6.48 11.91 0.24
CA GLY A 72 -6.08 13.32 0.16
C GLY A 72 -7.24 14.25 -0.24
N ARG A 73 -6.90 15.44 -0.76
CA ARG A 73 -7.86 16.45 -1.24
C ARG A 73 -7.36 17.10 -2.55
N GLY A 74 -8.27 17.37 -3.47
CA GLY A 74 -7.99 18.07 -4.74
C GLY A 74 -9.13 17.93 -5.73
N SER A 75 -8.99 18.57 -6.90
CA SER A 75 -10.00 18.55 -7.98
C SER A 75 -9.68 17.52 -9.06
N ASP A 76 -8.39 17.38 -9.37
CA ASP A 76 -7.90 16.47 -10.41
C ASP A 76 -7.63 15.15 -9.71
N HIS A 77 -8.32 14.10 -10.13
CA HIS A 77 -8.35 12.83 -9.42
C HIS A 77 -8.12 11.66 -10.37
N HIS A 78 -7.52 10.59 -9.86
CA HIS A 78 -7.39 9.33 -10.56
C HIS A 78 -8.04 8.22 -9.74
N GLN A 79 -8.92 7.45 -10.36
CA GLN A 79 -9.64 6.40 -9.66
C GLN A 79 -9.01 5.04 -9.92
N VAL A 80 -8.85 4.24 -8.86
CA VAL A 80 -8.52 2.82 -8.95
C VAL A 80 -9.70 2.00 -8.46
N TRP A 81 -10.21 1.13 -9.31
CA TRP A 81 -11.36 0.28 -9.00
C TRP A 81 -10.91 -1.17 -8.83
N VAL A 82 -11.22 -1.76 -7.68
CA VAL A 82 -10.88 -3.15 -7.35
C VAL A 82 -12.12 -4.01 -7.46
N TRP A 83 -12.13 -4.96 -8.41
CA TRP A 83 -13.30 -5.75 -8.78
C TRP A 83 -13.15 -7.19 -8.31
N ASN A 84 -14.13 -7.69 -7.55
CA ASN A 84 -14.26 -9.13 -7.37
C ASN A 84 -15.02 -9.75 -8.54
N ALA A 85 -14.31 -10.00 -9.63
CA ALA A 85 -14.83 -10.65 -10.83
C ALA A 85 -14.85 -12.18 -10.70
N THR A 86 -15.23 -12.68 -9.53
CA THR A 86 -15.40 -14.11 -9.23
C THR A 86 -16.79 -14.39 -8.69
N GLU A 87 -17.24 -15.64 -8.83
CA GLU A 87 -18.56 -16.11 -8.38
C GLU A 87 -18.67 -16.32 -6.85
N ARG A 88 -17.69 -15.83 -6.07
CA ARG A 88 -17.66 -16.03 -4.62
C ARG A 88 -17.12 -14.80 -3.91
N SER A 89 -17.52 -14.61 -2.66
CA SER A 89 -16.94 -13.57 -1.80
C SER A 89 -15.42 -13.77 -1.63
N ARG A 90 -14.70 -12.65 -1.53
CA ARG A 90 -13.24 -12.57 -1.39
C ARG A 90 -12.88 -11.59 -0.30
N GLU A 91 -11.98 -12.00 0.59
CA GLU A 91 -11.31 -11.07 1.50
C GLU A 91 -10.08 -10.49 0.78
N VAL A 92 -10.11 -9.19 0.53
CA VAL A 92 -9.12 -8.46 -0.25
C VAL A 92 -8.40 -7.48 0.66
N THR A 93 -7.07 -7.50 0.65
CA THR A 93 -6.26 -6.48 1.32
C THR A 93 -5.96 -5.36 0.34
N VAL A 94 -6.25 -4.12 0.70
CA VAL A 94 -5.89 -2.93 -0.06
C VAL A 94 -4.83 -2.16 0.72
N GLY A 95 -3.67 -1.95 0.12
CA GLY A 95 -2.58 -1.14 0.63
C GLY A 95 -2.35 0.10 -0.24
N ILE A 96 -1.96 1.21 0.38
CA ILE A 96 -1.61 2.46 -0.31
C ILE A 96 -0.25 2.93 0.20
N ALA A 97 0.68 3.08 -0.74
CA ALA A 97 2.06 3.54 -0.52
C ALA A 97 2.43 4.62 -1.55
N GLY A 98 3.58 5.26 -1.38
CA GLY A 98 4.03 6.40 -2.21
C GLY A 98 4.88 5.97 -3.40
N GLY A 99 4.95 4.65 -3.62
CA GLY A 99 5.81 3.99 -4.59
C GLY A 99 5.88 2.50 -4.27
N ALA A 100 6.23 1.67 -5.27
CA ALA A 100 6.13 0.22 -5.15
C ALA A 100 7.04 -0.39 -4.06
N ASP A 101 8.18 0.25 -3.77
CA ASP A 101 9.15 -0.19 -2.76
C ASP A 101 8.94 0.49 -1.38
N ALA A 102 7.91 1.33 -1.25
CA ALA A 102 7.63 2.04 0.00
C ALA A 102 6.73 1.23 0.93
N GLU A 103 6.93 1.38 2.24
CA GLU A 103 6.01 0.82 3.23
C GLU A 103 4.63 1.50 3.10
N PRO A 104 3.53 0.74 3.01
CA PRO A 104 2.21 1.33 2.93
C PRO A 104 1.85 2.07 4.22
N TRP A 105 1.42 3.33 4.10
CA TRP A 105 0.90 4.10 5.24
C TRP A 105 -0.55 3.75 5.55
N PHE A 106 -1.25 3.12 4.60
CA PHE A 106 -2.61 2.61 4.76
C PHE A 106 -2.67 1.15 4.32
N SER A 107 -3.30 0.30 5.12
CA SER A 107 -3.60 -1.09 4.76
C SER A 107 -4.86 -1.56 5.48
N LYS A 108 -5.85 -2.06 4.74
CA LYS A 108 -7.12 -2.56 5.30
C LYS A 108 -7.67 -3.72 4.48
N ARG A 109 -8.38 -4.63 5.15
CA ARG A 109 -9.10 -5.74 4.52
C ARG A 109 -10.56 -5.39 4.28
N TYR A 110 -11.08 -5.84 3.14
CA TYR A 110 -12.47 -5.70 2.73
C TYR A 110 -13.02 -7.06 2.30
N ALA A 111 -14.24 -7.37 2.72
CA ALA A 111 -14.99 -8.48 2.15
C ALA A 111 -15.74 -7.95 0.93
N LEU A 112 -15.35 -8.40 -0.26
CA LEU A 112 -16.05 -8.10 -1.50
C LEU A 112 -16.90 -9.31 -1.87
N ASP A 113 -18.22 -9.15 -1.89
CA ASP A 113 -19.12 -10.16 -2.41
C ASP A 113 -18.84 -10.46 -3.89
N ALA A 114 -19.40 -11.56 -4.39
CA ALA A 114 -19.32 -11.91 -5.81
C ALA A 114 -19.88 -10.76 -6.64
N GLY A 115 -19.13 -10.29 -7.64
CA GLY A 115 -19.56 -9.14 -8.46
C GLY A 115 -19.57 -7.80 -7.74
N ALA A 116 -19.00 -7.67 -6.54
CA ALA A 116 -18.85 -6.38 -5.87
C ALA A 116 -17.52 -5.71 -6.20
N ASN A 117 -17.43 -4.40 -6.01
CA ASN A 117 -16.18 -3.65 -6.13
C ASN A 117 -15.90 -2.73 -4.94
N LEU A 118 -14.68 -2.19 -4.93
CA LEU A 118 -14.24 -1.11 -4.05
C LEU A 118 -13.60 -0.03 -4.90
N ALA A 119 -13.91 1.24 -4.61
CA ALA A 119 -13.32 2.38 -5.28
C ALA A 119 -12.21 2.99 -4.41
N ILE A 120 -11.11 3.39 -5.04
CA ILE A 120 -10.05 4.19 -4.44
C ILE A 120 -9.97 5.47 -5.25
N ASP A 121 -10.41 6.57 -4.67
CA ASP A 121 -10.49 7.88 -5.29
C ASP A 121 -9.28 8.71 -4.83
N LEU A 122 -8.23 8.70 -5.65
CA LEU A 122 -7.01 9.46 -5.38
C LEU A 122 -7.28 10.91 -5.76
N ARG A 123 -7.50 11.79 -4.78
CA ARG A 123 -7.90 13.19 -4.98
C ARG A 123 -6.73 14.17 -4.88
N GLU A 124 -5.63 13.74 -4.26
CA GLU A 124 -4.42 14.55 -4.14
C GLU A 124 -3.37 14.03 -5.12
N SER A 125 -2.83 14.91 -5.95
CA SER A 125 -1.82 14.56 -6.93
C SER A 125 -0.55 14.04 -6.24
N GLY A 126 0.00 12.95 -6.76
CA GLY A 126 1.25 12.38 -6.29
C GLY A 126 1.52 11.02 -6.91
N ASP A 127 2.65 10.43 -6.56
CA ASP A 127 2.95 9.05 -6.90
C ASP A 127 2.33 8.10 -5.87
N TYR A 128 1.61 7.10 -6.36
CA TYR A 128 1.00 6.08 -5.54
C TYR A 128 1.36 4.68 -6.03
N ALA A 129 1.47 3.76 -5.09
CA ALA A 129 1.43 2.33 -5.34
C ALA A 129 0.26 1.73 -4.56
N ILE A 130 -0.68 1.15 -5.31
CA ILE A 130 -1.86 0.47 -4.78
C ILE A 130 -1.60 -1.03 -4.80
N THR A 131 -1.56 -1.65 -3.62
CA THR A 131 -1.40 -3.10 -3.49
C THR A 131 -2.77 -3.73 -3.28
N VAL A 132 -3.13 -4.68 -4.14
CA VAL A 132 -4.32 -5.52 -4.02
C VAL A 132 -3.89 -6.95 -3.73
N GLY A 133 -4.12 -7.42 -2.50
CA GLY A 133 -3.75 -8.74 -2.01
C GLY A 133 -4.96 -9.68 -1.86
N LEU A 134 -4.79 -10.94 -2.25
CA LEU A 134 -5.73 -12.04 -2.05
C LEU A 134 -4.98 -13.32 -1.67
N GLY A 135 -4.96 -13.63 -0.36
CA GLY A 135 -4.14 -14.72 0.18
C GLY A 135 -2.66 -14.48 -0.13
N ASP A 136 -2.01 -15.46 -0.77
CA ASP A 136 -0.59 -15.38 -1.15
C ASP A 136 -0.35 -14.69 -2.50
N ARG A 137 -1.40 -14.16 -3.15
CA ARG A 137 -1.31 -13.43 -4.42
C ARG A 137 -1.45 -11.95 -4.18
N GLU A 138 -0.69 -11.16 -4.92
CA GLU A 138 -0.80 -9.70 -4.90
C GLU A 138 -0.61 -9.10 -6.30
N LYS A 139 -1.12 -7.89 -6.46
CA LYS A 139 -0.86 -7.02 -7.60
C LYS A 139 -0.58 -5.61 -7.09
N ILE A 140 0.55 -5.06 -7.49
CA ILE A 140 0.87 -3.64 -7.28
C ILE A 140 0.51 -2.88 -8.56
N VAL A 141 -0.19 -1.76 -8.38
CA VAL A 141 -0.54 -0.81 -9.42
C VAL A 141 0.11 0.52 -9.11
N GLU A 142 1.02 0.95 -9.96
CA GLU A 142 1.64 2.27 -9.86
C GLU A 142 0.77 3.31 -10.58
N VAL A 143 0.44 4.39 -9.87
CA VAL A 143 -0.26 5.56 -10.38
C VAL A 143 0.69 6.74 -10.25
N PRO A 144 1.38 7.13 -11.33
CA PRO A 144 2.29 8.26 -11.26
C PRO A 144 1.52 9.58 -11.17
N GLU A 145 2.17 10.63 -10.65
CA GLU A 145 1.59 11.98 -10.53
C GLU A 145 1.04 12.51 -11.87
N SER A 146 1.62 12.09 -13.00
CA SER A 146 1.16 12.46 -14.35
C SER A 146 -0.24 11.95 -14.73
N ARG A 147 -0.85 11.07 -13.92
CA ARG A 147 -2.25 10.65 -14.08
C ARG A 147 -3.27 11.66 -13.52
N PHE A 148 -2.80 12.64 -12.77
CA PHE A 148 -3.62 13.70 -12.18
C PHE A 148 -3.59 14.90 -13.10
N ASP A 149 -4.18 14.74 -14.28
CA ASP A 149 -4.32 15.79 -15.27
C ASP A 149 -5.80 16.14 -15.49
N CYS A 150 -6.09 16.95 -16.51
CA CYS A 150 -7.46 17.35 -16.79
C CYS A 150 -8.32 16.22 -17.41
N ASN A 151 -7.72 15.09 -17.79
CA ASN A 151 -8.43 14.00 -18.44
C ASN A 151 -9.13 13.14 -17.39
N GLU A 152 -10.35 12.73 -17.69
CA GLU A 152 -10.99 11.64 -16.96
C GLU A 152 -10.20 10.35 -17.22
N SER A 153 -9.74 9.71 -16.15
CA SER A 153 -8.97 8.48 -16.24
C SER A 153 -9.22 7.58 -15.03
N ALA A 154 -9.12 6.27 -15.27
CA ALA A 154 -9.28 5.26 -14.23
C ALA A 154 -8.42 4.03 -14.50
N THR A 155 -8.11 3.30 -13.44
CA THR A 155 -7.44 2.01 -13.49
C THR A 155 -8.32 0.94 -12.86
N ASP A 156 -8.55 -0.15 -13.57
CA ASP A 156 -9.23 -1.33 -13.05
C ASP A 156 -8.22 -2.36 -12.57
N VAL A 157 -8.52 -3.00 -11.44
CA VAL A 157 -7.84 -4.18 -10.91
C VAL A 157 -8.87 -5.28 -10.74
N ALA A 158 -8.84 -6.28 -11.63
CA ALA A 158 -9.77 -7.38 -11.61
C ALA A 158 -9.18 -8.59 -10.88
N ILE A 159 -9.87 -9.01 -9.82
CA ILE A 159 -9.58 -10.25 -9.11
C ILE A 159 -10.36 -11.36 -9.81
N ARG A 160 -9.62 -12.29 -10.43
CA ARG A 160 -10.15 -13.49 -11.08
C ARG A 160 -9.84 -14.73 -10.23
N ALA A 161 -10.34 -15.89 -10.65
CA ALA A 161 -10.11 -17.14 -9.93
C ALA A 161 -8.60 -17.50 -9.87
N ASP A 162 -7.89 -17.32 -10.98
CA ASP A 162 -6.50 -17.74 -11.19
C ASP A 162 -5.49 -16.58 -11.04
N ARG A 163 -5.89 -15.34 -11.30
CA ARG A 163 -4.98 -14.18 -11.33
C ARG A 163 -5.61 -12.88 -10.82
N ILE A 164 -4.76 -11.89 -10.61
CA ILE A 164 -5.14 -10.48 -10.43
C ILE A 164 -4.54 -9.71 -11.61
N GLU A 165 -5.38 -9.05 -12.40
CA GLU A 165 -4.97 -8.31 -13.61
C GLU A 165 -5.38 -6.84 -13.50
N SER A 166 -4.71 -5.95 -14.24
CA SER A 166 -5.01 -4.52 -14.21
C SER A 166 -4.91 -3.89 -15.59
N ALA A 167 -5.72 -2.86 -15.84
CA ALA A 167 -5.65 -2.03 -17.03
C ALA A 167 -6.12 -0.61 -16.72
N SER A 168 -5.62 0.38 -17.46
CA SER A 168 -6.00 1.78 -17.30
C SER A 168 -6.62 2.31 -18.58
N ILE A 169 -7.55 3.25 -18.44
CA ILE A 169 -8.15 4.01 -19.53
C ILE A 169 -8.08 5.50 -19.20
N SER A 170 -7.96 6.31 -20.23
CA SER A 170 -7.96 7.76 -20.13
C SER A 170 -8.69 8.33 -21.33
N THR A 171 -9.44 9.40 -21.11
CA THR A 171 -9.85 10.29 -22.18
C THR A 171 -8.62 11.04 -22.70
N SER A 172 -8.73 11.61 -23.89
CA SER A 172 -7.74 12.52 -24.46
C SER A 172 -8.46 13.80 -24.79
N GLU A 173 -8.81 14.54 -23.75
CA GLU A 173 -9.23 15.92 -23.90
C GLU A 173 -7.96 16.77 -23.98
N GLY A 174 -7.90 17.67 -24.95
CA GLY A 174 -6.78 18.60 -25.01
C GLY A 174 -6.83 19.46 -23.76
N CYS A 175 -5.97 19.20 -22.76
CA CYS A 175 -5.84 20.08 -21.59
C CYS A 175 -5.43 21.47 -22.09
N GLY A 176 -6.43 22.35 -22.21
CA GLY A 176 -6.22 23.73 -22.64
C GLY A 176 -5.25 24.36 -21.66
N GLY A 177 -4.04 24.67 -22.12
CA GLY A 177 -2.95 25.14 -21.28
C GLY A 177 -3.39 26.24 -20.33
N ARG A 178 -3.18 26.01 -19.03
CA ARG A 178 -3.22 27.07 -18.03
C ARG A 178 -1.90 27.81 -18.01
#